data_AF-A0A7K4K4L6-F1
#
_entry.id   AF-A0A7K4K4L6-F1
#
_cell.length_a   1.000
_cell.length_b   1.000
_cell.length_c   1.000
_cell.angle_alpha   90.00
_cell.angle_beta   90.00
_cell.angle_gamma   90.00
#
_symmetry.space_group_name_H-M   'P 1'
#
loop_
_entity.id
_entity.type
_entity.pdbx_description
1 polymer ?
#
loop_
_entity_poly.entity_id
_entity_poly.type
_entity_poly.pdbx_seq_one_letter_code
_entity_poly.pdbx_strand_id
1 'polypeptide(L)'
;QQKIELPVTENVQTIPPPYVVRTILVFSRPACPPQFSATEHMKKMLQCPYFFFDVVYIHNGAEDKDEETSWKVSAGRCACTAEPASMSPVSLSPQEMYAFFSSLDTKGTNYKYEVSLTGPAVELHNCMAKLLAHPLQRPFQSHAAYSLLEEDTAAESEATV
;
A
#
# COMPACT_ATOMS: atom_id res chain seq x y z
N GLN A 1 -1.60 5.57 24.87
CA GLN A 1 -0.79 5.63 23.63
C GLN A 1 0.65 5.35 23.99
N GLN A 2 1.31 4.41 23.31
CA GLN A 2 2.77 4.26 23.43
C GLN A 2 3.44 5.41 22.69
N LYS A 3 4.32 6.14 23.38
CA LYS A 3 5.15 7.19 22.79
C LYS A 3 6.46 6.54 22.34
N ILE A 4 6.53 6.17 21.07
CA ILE A 4 7.76 5.64 20.46
C ILE A 4 8.51 6.84 19.88
N GLU A 5 9.76 7.02 20.27
CA GLU A 5 10.64 8.04 19.70
C GLU A 5 11.23 7.54 18.37
N LEU A 6 11.48 8.46 17.44
CA LEU A 6 12.08 8.11 16.15
C LEU A 6 13.60 8.09 16.27
N PRO A 7 14.28 7.09 15.69
CA PRO A 7 15.72 6.99 15.78
C PRO A 7 16.39 8.09 14.93
N VAL A 8 17.55 8.54 15.40
CA VAL A 8 18.38 9.55 14.73
C VAL A 8 19.80 9.02 14.65
N THR A 9 20.47 9.32 13.54
CA THR A 9 21.87 8.97 13.27
C THR A 9 22.60 10.20 12.75
N GLU A 10 23.90 10.28 12.98
CA GLU A 10 24.73 11.38 12.43
C GLU A 10 24.74 11.39 10.90
N ASN A 11 24.76 10.21 10.26
CA ASN A 11 24.70 10.09 8.81
C ASN A 11 23.78 8.94 8.39
N VAL A 12 22.65 9.30 7.77
CA VAL A 12 21.59 8.38 7.37
C VAL A 12 22.02 7.40 6.28
N GLN A 13 23.02 7.77 5.46
CA GLN A 13 23.47 6.96 4.32
C GLN A 13 24.47 5.87 4.70
N THR A 14 25.21 6.05 5.81
CA THR A 14 26.34 5.18 6.15
C THR A 14 26.20 4.50 7.52
N ILE A 15 25.38 5.05 8.42
CA ILE A 15 25.19 4.51 9.76
C ILE A 15 23.79 3.86 9.83
N PRO A 16 23.70 2.54 10.07
CA PRO A 16 22.41 1.89 10.27
C PRO A 16 21.76 2.38 11.59
N PRO A 17 20.43 2.59 11.63
CA PRO A 17 19.77 2.99 12.86
C PRO A 17 19.74 1.83 13.86
N PRO A 18 19.63 2.12 15.17
CA PRO A 18 19.50 1.07 16.19
C PRO A 18 18.19 0.26 16.07
N TYR A 19 17.15 0.84 15.47
CA TYR A 19 15.88 0.20 15.15
C TYR A 19 15.18 0.96 14.02
N VAL A 20 14.10 0.39 13.48
CA VAL A 20 13.19 1.07 12.56
C VAL A 20 11.79 1.04 13.12
N VAL A 21 11.00 2.06 12.81
CA VAL A 21 9.58 2.12 13.20
C VAL A 21 8.74 1.88 11.96
N ARG A 22 7.84 0.91 12.05
CA ARG A 22 6.93 0.58 10.95
C ARG A 22 5.50 0.49 11.46
N THR A 23 4.61 1.15 10.74
CA THR A 23 3.17 1.02 10.93
C THR A 23 2.58 0.29 9.73
N ILE A 24 1.75 -0.71 9.99
CA ILE A 24 0.92 -1.36 8.96
C ILE A 24 -0.52 -0.94 9.24
N LEU A 25 -1.11 -0.16 8.34
CA LEU A 25 -2.51 0.24 8.41
C LEU A 25 -3.35 -0.75 7.60
N VAL A 26 -4.21 -1.50 8.29
CA VAL A 26 -5.28 -2.26 7.63
C VAL A 26 -6.53 -1.41 7.67
N PHE A 27 -6.95 -0.93 6.51
CA PHE A 27 -8.06 0.02 6.40
C PHE A 27 -9.17 -0.56 5.53
N SER A 28 -10.37 -0.68 6.09
CA SER A 28 -11.60 -1.00 5.37
C SER A 28 -12.44 0.26 5.28
N ARG A 29 -13.13 0.47 4.14
CA ARG A 29 -13.97 1.66 3.89
C ARG A 29 -14.93 1.88 5.08
N PRO A 30 -14.86 3.02 5.79
CA PRO A 30 -15.84 3.36 6.81
C PRO A 30 -17.16 3.77 6.17
N ALA A 31 -18.28 3.57 6.87
CA ALA A 31 -19.61 4.05 6.44
C ALA A 31 -19.73 5.59 6.40
N CYS A 32 -18.68 6.30 6.80
CA CYS A 32 -18.56 7.75 6.81
C CYS A 32 -17.23 8.18 6.17
N PRO A 33 -17.11 9.40 5.62
CA PRO A 33 -15.87 9.88 5.04
C PRO A 33 -14.75 9.84 6.10
N PRO A 34 -13.56 9.29 5.79
CA PRO A 34 -12.46 9.38 6.70
C PRO A 34 -12.07 10.84 6.90
N GLN A 35 -12.28 11.38 8.11
CA GLN A 35 -11.69 12.65 8.52
C GLN A 35 -10.20 12.43 8.82
N PHE A 36 -9.42 12.23 7.77
CA PHE A 36 -7.98 12.05 7.92
C PHE A 36 -7.26 13.32 7.45
N SER A 37 -6.95 14.20 8.39
CA SER A 37 -6.00 15.28 8.15
C SER A 37 -4.62 14.84 8.65
N ALA A 38 -3.62 14.89 7.79
CA ALA A 38 -2.25 14.61 8.20
C ALA A 38 -1.78 15.72 9.16
N THR A 39 -1.74 15.41 10.45
CA THR A 39 -1.23 16.32 11.48
C THR A 39 0.24 16.66 11.20
N GLU A 40 0.71 17.81 11.68
CA GLU A 40 2.13 18.17 11.55
C GLU A 40 3.06 17.12 12.15
N HIS A 41 2.62 16.46 13.23
CA HIS A 41 3.36 15.38 13.85
C HIS A 41 3.51 14.18 12.90
N MET A 42 2.43 13.79 12.23
CA MET A 42 2.47 12.72 11.24
C MET A 42 3.35 13.08 10.05
N LYS A 43 3.35 14.34 9.59
CA LYS A 43 4.28 14.80 8.56
C LYS A 43 5.74 14.66 8.99
N LYS A 44 6.07 15.02 10.24
CA LYS A 44 7.42 14.82 10.81
C LYS A 44 7.80 13.34 10.88
N MET A 45 6.86 12.46 11.24
CA MET A 45 7.09 11.02 11.21
C MET A 45 7.35 10.53 9.79
N LEU A 46 6.53 10.92 8.81
CA LEU A 46 6.68 10.53 7.41
C LEU A 46 7.99 11.05 6.79
N GLN A 47 8.54 12.15 7.29
CA GLN A 47 9.86 12.66 6.87
C GLN A 47 11.05 11.85 7.42
N CYS A 48 10.89 11.14 8.55
CA CYS A 48 11.98 10.38 9.16
C CYS A 48 12.39 9.19 8.28
N PRO A 49 13.67 9.04 7.88
CA PRO A 49 14.13 7.97 6.98
C PRO A 49 13.92 6.56 7.54
N TYR A 50 13.76 6.43 8.86
CA TYR A 50 13.60 5.15 9.56
C TYR A 50 12.16 4.88 9.99
N PHE A 51 11.22 5.69 9.51
CA PHE A 51 9.78 5.47 9.64
C PHE A 51 9.17 5.00 8.32
N PHE A 52 8.39 3.93 8.39
CA PHE A 52 7.74 3.28 7.26
C PHE A 52 6.24 3.14 7.53
N PHE A 53 5.41 3.38 6.50
CA PHE A 53 3.96 3.36 6.62
C PHE A 53 3.34 2.52 5.50
N ASP A 54 3.06 1.26 5.80
CA ASP A 54 2.44 0.34 4.84
C ASP A 54 0.93 0.34 4.96
N VAL A 55 0.24 0.09 3.85
CA VAL A 55 -1.23 0.11 3.81
C VAL A 55 -1.75 -1.17 3.15
N VAL A 56 -2.76 -1.77 3.77
CA VAL A 56 -3.63 -2.79 3.17
C VAL A 56 -5.05 -2.22 3.15
N TYR A 57 -5.52 -1.89 1.96
CA TYR A 57 -6.86 -1.34 1.74
C TYR A 57 -7.84 -2.45 1.39
N ILE A 58 -8.94 -2.54 2.14
CA ILE A 58 -10.00 -3.52 1.93
C ILE A 58 -11.23 -2.81 1.37
N HIS A 59 -11.60 -3.12 0.13
CA HIS A 59 -12.73 -2.53 -0.58
C HIS A 59 -13.86 -3.55 -0.76
N ASN A 60 -15.11 -3.11 -0.97
CA ASN A 60 -16.29 -4.00 -1.05
C ASN A 60 -16.38 -4.82 -2.36
N GLY A 61 -15.30 -4.92 -3.14
CA GLY A 61 -15.36 -5.46 -4.50
C GLY A 61 -16.00 -4.49 -5.50
N ALA A 62 -16.17 -4.93 -6.75
CA ALA A 62 -16.69 -4.14 -7.87
C ALA A 62 -18.22 -3.92 -7.80
N GLU A 63 -18.71 -3.28 -6.74
CA GLU A 63 -20.06 -2.69 -6.72
C GLU A 63 -20.10 -1.26 -7.29
N ASP A 64 -18.99 -0.78 -7.87
CA ASP A 64 -19.00 0.34 -8.81
C ASP A 64 -18.67 -0.25 -10.21
N LYS A 65 -19.69 -0.84 -10.87
CA LYS A 65 -19.62 -1.12 -12.30
C LYS A 65 -19.66 0.21 -13.05
N ASP A 66 -18.50 0.83 -13.19
CA ASP A 66 -18.14 1.61 -14.38
C ASP A 66 -16.61 1.59 -14.53
N GLU A 67 -16.22 0.95 -15.64
CA GLU A 67 -14.94 0.87 -16.35
C GLU A 67 -13.60 1.09 -15.61
N GLU A 68 -12.76 0.04 -15.75
CA GLU A 68 -11.30 0.08 -15.78
C GLU A 68 -10.53 0.34 -14.46
N THR A 69 -10.67 -0.56 -13.48
CA THR A 69 -9.83 -0.57 -12.27
C THR A 69 -8.90 -1.78 -12.19
N SER A 70 -8.32 -2.17 -13.33
CA SER A 70 -7.10 -2.98 -13.35
C SER A 70 -5.95 -2.01 -13.63
N TRP A 71 -5.54 -1.28 -12.60
CA TRP A 71 -4.67 -0.11 -12.70
C TRP A 71 -3.28 -0.41 -13.26
N LYS A 72 -3.16 -0.50 -14.59
CA LYS A 72 -1.91 -0.23 -15.31
C LYS A 72 -1.77 1.29 -15.41
N VAL A 73 -0.64 1.80 -14.92
CA VAL A 73 -0.27 3.21 -14.99
C VAL A 73 -0.19 3.64 -16.46
N SER A 74 -1.17 4.43 -16.90
CA SER A 74 -1.07 5.23 -18.12
C SER A 74 -1.36 6.68 -17.76
N ALA A 75 -0.34 7.52 -17.83
CA ALA A 75 -0.44 8.95 -17.61
C ALA A 75 -1.33 9.58 -18.70
N GLY A 76 -2.57 9.92 -18.35
CA GLY A 76 -3.52 10.61 -19.22
C GLY A 76 -4.19 11.73 -18.45
N ARG A 77 -4.05 12.97 -18.94
CA ARG A 77 -4.67 14.18 -18.37
C ARG A 77 -6.19 14.01 -18.34
N CYS A 78 -6.84 14.56 -17.32
CA CYS A 78 -8.25 14.89 -17.43
C CYS A 78 -8.53 16.27 -16.84
N ALA A 79 -9.21 17.09 -17.64
CA ALA A 79 -9.71 18.41 -17.28
C ALA A 79 -11.21 18.30 -17.04
N CYS A 80 -11.73 18.92 -15.98
CA CYS A 80 -13.17 19.10 -15.83
C CYS A 80 -13.50 20.48 -15.26
N THR A 81 -14.46 21.13 -15.91
CA THR A 81 -15.16 22.39 -15.58
C THR A 81 -16.33 22.16 -14.61
N ALA A 82 -16.59 23.14 -13.72
CA ALA A 82 -17.87 23.67 -13.11
C ALA A 82 -19.03 22.69 -12.76
N GLU A 83 -19.89 22.83 -11.72
CA GLU A 83 -20.32 23.86 -10.74
C GLU A 83 -21.17 23.13 -9.62
N PRO A 84 -21.73 23.80 -8.58
CA PRO A 84 -21.99 23.21 -7.26
C PRO A 84 -23.46 22.80 -6.98
N ALA A 85 -23.66 21.71 -6.23
CA ALA A 85 -24.92 21.45 -5.52
C ALA A 85 -24.73 20.51 -4.30
N SER A 86 -25.32 20.93 -3.17
CA SER A 86 -25.67 20.16 -1.95
C SER A 86 -24.60 19.22 -1.34
N MET A 87 -24.00 19.64 -0.22
CA MET A 87 -23.12 18.82 0.61
C MET A 87 -23.89 17.70 1.33
N SER A 88 -23.97 16.52 0.70
CA SER A 88 -23.95 15.25 1.43
C SER A 88 -22.51 14.97 1.89
N PRO A 89 -22.27 14.15 2.94
CA PRO A 89 -20.90 13.76 3.29
C PRO A 89 -20.37 12.87 2.18
N VAL A 90 -19.63 13.46 1.23
CA VAL A 90 -19.07 12.76 0.08
C VAL A 90 -18.05 11.75 0.60
N SER A 91 -18.42 10.47 0.60
CA SER A 91 -17.50 9.36 0.81
C SER A 91 -16.49 9.36 -0.34
N LEU A 92 -15.19 9.41 -0.01
CA LEU A 92 -14.14 9.37 -1.03
C LEU A 92 -14.23 8.06 -1.84
N SER A 93 -14.00 8.17 -3.15
CA SER A 93 -13.89 7.02 -4.04
C SER A 93 -12.65 6.16 -3.71
N PRO A 94 -12.59 4.89 -4.11
CA PRO A 94 -11.38 4.07 -3.97
C PRO A 94 -10.13 4.75 -4.57
N GLN A 95 -10.31 5.46 -5.68
CA GLN A 95 -9.24 6.19 -6.36
C GLN A 95 -8.73 7.36 -5.51
N GLU A 96 -9.63 8.11 -4.87
CA GLU A 96 -9.26 9.20 -3.97
C GLU A 96 -8.55 8.69 -2.72
N MET A 97 -8.98 7.55 -2.17
CA MET A 97 -8.30 6.88 -1.04
C MET A 97 -6.89 6.44 -1.43
N TYR A 98 -6.71 5.87 -2.62
CA TYR A 98 -5.40 5.49 -3.13
C TYR A 98 -4.49 6.70 -3.35
N ALA A 99 -5.02 7.77 -3.95
CA ALA A 99 -4.29 9.03 -4.13
C ALA A 99 -3.86 9.61 -2.79
N PHE A 100 -4.75 9.56 -1.79
CA PHE A 100 -4.45 9.97 -0.43
C PHE A 100 -3.28 9.17 0.18
N PHE A 101 -3.35 7.84 0.20
CA PHE A 101 -2.25 7.02 0.74
C PHE A 101 -0.94 7.19 -0.05
N SER A 102 -1.04 7.39 -1.35
CA SER A 102 0.11 7.69 -2.20
C SER A 102 0.74 9.04 -1.84
N SER A 103 -0.05 10.04 -1.45
CA SER A 103 0.47 11.34 -0.99
C SER A 103 1.27 11.26 0.32
N LEU A 104 1.06 10.20 1.11
CA LEU A 104 1.83 9.96 2.35
C LEU A 104 3.20 9.30 2.08
N ASP A 105 3.38 8.68 0.91
CA ASP A 105 4.63 8.01 0.53
C ASP A 105 5.58 8.94 -0.22
N THR A 106 6.18 9.87 0.50
CA THR A 106 7.13 10.83 -0.08
C THR A 106 8.47 10.21 -0.49
N LYS A 107 8.77 9.00 0.00
CA LYS A 107 10.05 8.31 -0.23
C LYS A 107 9.96 7.21 -1.29
N GLY A 108 8.74 6.81 -1.67
CA GLY A 108 8.49 5.66 -2.55
C GLY A 108 8.77 4.31 -1.88
N THR A 109 8.97 4.26 -0.56
CA THR A 109 9.41 3.07 0.17
C THR A 109 8.26 2.33 0.85
N ASN A 110 7.04 2.90 0.84
CA ASN A 110 5.87 2.29 1.43
C ASN A 110 5.27 1.23 0.49
N TYR A 111 4.79 0.13 1.05
CA TYR A 111 4.03 -0.87 0.31
C TYR A 111 2.53 -0.61 0.47
N LYS A 112 1.81 -0.66 -0.64
CA LYS A 112 0.37 -0.41 -0.72
C LYS A 112 -0.30 -1.60 -1.40
N TYR A 113 -1.18 -2.29 -0.67
CA TYR A 113 -1.95 -3.42 -1.19
C TYR A 113 -3.44 -3.12 -1.15
N GLU A 114 -4.16 -3.69 -2.10
CA GLU A 114 -5.62 -3.65 -2.17
C GLU A 114 -6.14 -5.09 -2.14
N VAL A 115 -7.22 -5.32 -1.40
CA VAL A 115 -7.85 -6.63 -1.24
C VAL A 115 -9.37 -6.45 -1.29
N SER A 116 -10.06 -7.30 -2.05
CA SER A 116 -11.52 -7.29 -2.06
C SER A 116 -12.06 -7.97 -0.81
N LEU A 117 -13.05 -7.35 -0.15
CA LEU A 117 -13.80 -7.93 0.97
C LEU A 117 -14.60 -9.17 0.53
N THR A 118 -15.01 -9.22 -0.74
CA THR A 118 -15.73 -10.36 -1.34
C THR A 118 -14.77 -11.40 -1.93
N GLY A 119 -13.46 -11.12 -1.95
CA GLY A 119 -12.44 -12.02 -2.44
C GLY A 119 -12.10 -13.15 -1.46
N PRO A 120 -11.38 -14.19 -1.90
CA PRO A 120 -10.90 -15.24 -1.02
C PRO A 120 -9.93 -14.69 0.03
N ALA A 121 -10.06 -15.13 1.29
CA ALA A 121 -9.21 -14.67 2.39
C ALA A 121 -7.69 -14.87 2.15
N VAL A 122 -7.32 -15.81 1.28
CA VAL A 122 -5.91 -16.04 0.89
C VAL A 122 -5.25 -14.81 0.28
N GLU A 123 -5.99 -13.93 -0.40
CA GLU A 123 -5.44 -12.70 -0.98
C GLU A 123 -4.92 -11.75 0.12
N LEU A 124 -5.67 -11.64 1.23
CA LEU A 124 -5.24 -10.88 2.40
C LEU A 124 -3.97 -11.49 3.01
N HIS A 125 -3.95 -12.81 3.21
CA HIS A 125 -2.79 -13.51 3.76
C HIS A 125 -1.55 -13.34 2.89
N ASN A 126 -1.70 -13.44 1.57
CA ASN A 126 -0.63 -13.21 0.61
C ASN A 126 -0.07 -11.79 0.70
N CYS A 127 -0.93 -10.78 0.86
CA CYS A 127 -0.49 -9.39 1.06
C CYS A 127 0.26 -9.22 2.38
N MET A 128 -0.25 -9.81 3.47
CA MET A 128 0.44 -9.80 4.77
C MET A 128 1.79 -10.52 4.73
N ALA A 129 1.91 -11.60 3.97
CA ALA A 129 3.18 -12.31 3.78
C ALA A 129 4.23 -11.46 3.07
N LYS A 130 3.86 -10.74 2.00
CA LYS A 130 4.76 -9.80 1.30
C LYS A 130 5.25 -8.67 2.22
N LEU A 131 4.41 -8.30 3.19
CA LEU A 131 4.72 -7.32 4.22
C LEU A 131 5.68 -7.87 5.30
N LEU A 132 6.07 -9.14 5.33
CA LEU A 132 7.07 -9.62 6.31
C LEU A 132 8.49 -9.11 6.00
N ALA A 133 8.76 -8.69 4.76
CA ALA A 133 10.08 -8.20 4.37
C ALA A 133 10.51 -6.98 5.20
N HIS A 134 11.78 -6.98 5.64
CA HIS A 134 12.33 -5.90 6.45
C HIS A 134 12.35 -4.57 5.66
N PRO A 135 11.88 -3.43 6.21
CA PRO A 135 11.68 -2.21 5.43
C PRO A 135 12.94 -1.61 4.81
N LEU A 136 14.11 -1.77 5.46
CA LEU A 136 15.40 -1.33 4.90
C LEU A 136 16.02 -2.31 3.89
N GLN A 137 15.48 -3.52 3.77
CA GLN A 137 16.07 -4.58 2.93
C GLN A 137 15.17 -4.97 1.75
N ARG A 138 13.89 -4.61 1.79
CA ARG A 138 12.97 -4.86 0.69
C ARG A 138 13.23 -3.93 -0.49
N PRO A 139 13.07 -4.39 -1.73
CA PRO A 139 13.13 -3.50 -2.90
C PRO A 139 11.90 -2.57 -2.93
N PHE A 140 11.89 -1.61 -3.85
CA PHE A 140 10.65 -0.90 -4.20
C PHE A 140 9.56 -1.89 -4.61
N GLN A 141 8.30 -1.57 -4.30
CA GLN A 141 7.18 -2.50 -4.55
C GLN A 141 7.07 -2.90 -6.02
N SER A 142 7.39 -2.00 -6.95
CA SER A 142 7.42 -2.25 -8.40
C SER A 142 8.46 -3.29 -8.83
N HIS A 143 9.49 -3.54 -8.03
CA HIS A 143 10.56 -4.50 -8.31
C HIS A 143 10.41 -5.79 -7.51
N ALA A 144 9.40 -5.89 -6.63
CA ALA A 144 9.18 -7.07 -5.81
C ALA A 144 8.44 -8.15 -6.62
N ALA A 145 9.08 -9.30 -6.84
CA ALA A 145 8.51 -10.47 -7.49
C ALA A 145 8.45 -11.65 -6.52
N TYR A 146 7.33 -12.38 -6.52
CA TYR A 146 7.05 -13.45 -5.55
C TYR A 146 6.61 -14.77 -6.20
N SER A 147 6.92 -14.96 -7.49
CA SER A 147 6.66 -16.23 -8.16
C SER A 147 7.58 -17.30 -7.54
N LEU A 148 6.98 -18.30 -6.89
CA LEU A 148 7.66 -19.57 -6.67
C LEU A 148 8.02 -20.07 -8.06
N LEU A 149 9.30 -20.32 -8.32
CA LEU A 149 9.73 -20.94 -9.56
C LEU A 149 8.86 -22.19 -9.74
N GLU A 150 8.19 -22.30 -10.89
CA GLU A 150 7.57 -23.56 -11.26
C GLU A 150 8.69 -24.59 -11.18
N GLU A 151 8.59 -25.54 -10.25
CA GLU A 151 9.44 -26.71 -10.30
C GLU A 151 9.19 -27.32 -11.66
N ASP A 152 10.19 -27.26 -12.54
CA ASP A 152 10.20 -28.03 -13.78
C ASP A 152 9.94 -29.48 -13.36
N THR A 153 8.68 -29.91 -13.39
CA THR A 153 8.34 -31.32 -13.43
C THR A 153 8.80 -31.78 -14.79
N ALA A 154 10.11 -31.98 -14.92
CA ALA A 154 10.69 -32.80 -15.95
C ALA A 154 9.94 -34.12 -15.84
N ALA A 155 9.01 -34.33 -16.77
CA ALA A 155 8.38 -35.61 -16.99
C ALA A 155 9.53 -36.62 -17.08
N GLU A 156 9.72 -37.41 -16.04
CA GLU A 156 10.55 -38.60 -16.12
C GLU A 156 9.95 -39.42 -17.25
N SER A 157 10.61 -39.40 -18.41
CA SER A 157 10.29 -40.27 -19.51
C SER A 157 10.47 -41.69 -19.00
N GLU A 158 9.36 -42.36 -18.74
CA GLU A 158 9.27 -43.79 -18.50
C GLU A 158 9.90 -44.52 -19.71
N ALA A 159 11.19 -44.85 -19.59
CA ALA A 159 11.87 -45.73 -20.51
C ALA A 159 11.39 -47.15 -20.24
N THR A 160 10.39 -47.59 -21.00
CA THR A 160 10.01 -49.00 -21.04
C THR A 160 11.14 -49.77 -21.74
N VAL A 161 11.70 -50.74 -21.01
CA VAL A 161 12.68 -51.73 -21.48
C VAL A 161 12.02 -52.78 -22.35
#